data_AF-A0A957SZU2-F1
#
_entry.id   AF-A0A957SZU2-F1
#
_cell.length_a   1.000
_cell.length_b   1.000
_cell.length_c   1.000
_cell.angle_alpha   90.00
_cell.angle_beta   90.00
_cell.angle_gamma   90.00
#
_symmetry.space_group_name_H-M   'P 1'
#
loop_
_entity.id
_entity.type
_entity.pdbx_description
1 polymer ?
#
loop_
_entity_poly.entity_id
_entity_poly.type
_entity_poly.pdbx_seq_one_letter_code
_entity_poly.pdbx_strand_id
1 'polypeptide(L)'
;MSEQMPSTADSANPNVANADAPPTASVEMPFPSLSALRAAHNALLDHHRTQAEDERFWQEVTIFLQRGRATGMLLDTEDDRWAVQSLLDYWSATAISVGRTMPDAVLIDFDPSLAPEIPDDRCPYVGLAAFRENQQPYFFGRQQLVETFMTKIVTDRLLAIIGSSGSGKSSIVLAGLIPALKQGAIAEQDGAPASDQWRYSERMVPGSDPLANLGRAIVPKDTE
;
A
#
# COMPACT_ATOMS: atom_id res chain seq x y z
N MET A 1 -45.07 -58.70 27.25
CA MET A 1 -44.30 -57.50 26.86
C MET A 1 -43.18 -57.94 25.94
N SER A 2 -43.33 -57.66 24.65
CA SER A 2 -42.30 -57.50 23.62
C SER A 2 -43.03 -57.56 22.28
N GLU A 3 -43.42 -56.39 21.77
CA GLU A 3 -43.98 -56.22 20.44
C GLU A 3 -42.90 -56.45 19.37
N GLN A 4 -43.21 -57.31 18.41
CA GLN A 4 -42.57 -57.41 17.11
C GLN A 4 -43.47 -56.73 16.08
N MET A 5 -42.93 -55.77 15.35
CA MET A 5 -43.44 -55.35 14.05
C MET A 5 -42.29 -55.33 13.03
N PRO A 6 -42.53 -55.75 11.78
CA PRO A 6 -41.53 -55.79 10.72
C PRO A 6 -41.51 -54.44 9.97
N SER A 7 -40.31 -53.99 9.57
CA SER A 7 -40.17 -52.83 8.68
C SER A 7 -39.78 -53.29 7.28
N THR A 8 -40.47 -52.69 6.32
CA THR A 8 -40.66 -52.97 4.91
C THR A 8 -39.41 -52.90 4.05
N ALA A 9 -39.33 -53.84 3.10
CA ALA A 9 -38.60 -53.65 1.85
C ALA A 9 -39.25 -52.51 1.05
N ASP A 10 -38.46 -51.61 0.49
CA ASP A 10 -38.89 -50.84 -0.67
C ASP A 10 -37.79 -50.79 -1.73
N SER A 11 -38.29 -50.86 -2.96
CA SER A 11 -37.64 -51.26 -4.19
C SER A 11 -36.79 -50.14 -4.75
N ALA A 12 -35.72 -50.53 -5.44
CA ALA A 12 -34.99 -49.64 -6.33
C ALA A 12 -35.93 -49.06 -7.41
N ASN A 13 -35.80 -47.75 -7.68
CA ASN A 13 -36.16 -47.19 -8.97
C ASN A 13 -35.01 -46.30 -9.47
N PRO A 14 -34.37 -46.63 -10.62
CA PRO A 14 -33.35 -45.82 -11.23
C PRO A 14 -33.96 -44.76 -12.17
N ASN A 15 -33.24 -43.65 -12.35
CA ASN A 15 -33.32 -42.70 -13.47
C ASN A 15 -34.26 -41.49 -13.33
N VAL A 16 -33.69 -40.33 -13.00
CA VAL A 16 -34.05 -39.04 -13.62
C VAL A 16 -32.76 -38.29 -13.93
N ALA A 17 -32.43 -38.23 -15.22
CA ALA A 17 -31.49 -37.26 -15.78
C ALA A 17 -32.13 -35.87 -15.73
N ASN A 18 -31.38 -34.88 -15.25
CA ASN A 18 -31.57 -33.44 -15.45
C ASN A 18 -30.40 -32.74 -14.76
N ALA A 19 -29.78 -31.66 -15.22
CA ALA A 19 -29.71 -30.91 -16.47
C ALA A 19 -28.68 -29.82 -16.13
N ASP A 20 -27.86 -29.41 -17.09
CA ASP A 20 -27.03 -28.20 -17.05
C ASP A 20 -26.27 -27.88 -15.76
N ALA A 21 -24.99 -28.30 -15.72
CA ALA A 21 -24.01 -27.51 -14.99
C ALA A 21 -24.01 -26.08 -15.59
N PRO A 22 -24.13 -25.02 -14.77
CA PRO A 22 -24.14 -23.66 -15.28
C PRO A 22 -22.80 -23.35 -16.00
N PRO A 23 -22.83 -22.54 -17.06
CA PRO A 23 -21.63 -22.19 -17.80
C PRO A 23 -20.65 -21.50 -16.85
N THR A 24 -19.42 -21.99 -16.86
CA THR A 24 -18.25 -21.42 -16.17
C THR A 24 -18.21 -19.91 -16.33
N ALA A 25 -18.55 -19.18 -15.26
CA ALA A 25 -18.44 -17.74 -15.18
C ALA A 25 -16.97 -17.34 -15.38
N SER A 26 -16.69 -16.65 -16.47
CA SER A 26 -15.46 -15.89 -16.66
C SER A 26 -15.24 -14.97 -15.46
N VAL A 27 -14.15 -15.19 -14.73
CA VAL A 27 -13.79 -14.46 -13.50
C VAL A 27 -13.93 -12.95 -13.71
N GLU A 28 -14.86 -12.32 -12.99
CA GLU A 28 -15.07 -10.88 -12.96
C GLU A 28 -13.85 -10.21 -12.31
N MET A 29 -12.88 -9.77 -13.10
CA MET A 29 -11.67 -9.16 -12.54
C MET A 29 -11.99 -7.78 -11.92
N PRO A 30 -11.60 -7.54 -10.65
CA PRO A 30 -11.81 -6.25 -9.99
C PRO A 30 -11.08 -5.11 -10.70
N PHE A 31 -11.45 -3.87 -10.37
CA PHE A 31 -10.63 -2.73 -10.75
C PHE A 31 -9.32 -2.75 -9.95
N PRO A 32 -8.17 -2.39 -10.57
CA PRO A 32 -6.88 -2.42 -9.91
C PRO A 32 -6.71 -1.32 -8.83
N SER A 33 -7.59 -0.31 -8.84
CA SER A 33 -7.65 0.74 -7.81
C SER A 33 -8.99 1.48 -7.87
N LEU A 34 -9.36 2.13 -6.77
CA LEU A 34 -10.51 3.06 -6.73
C LEU A 34 -10.37 4.19 -7.75
N SER A 35 -9.16 4.67 -8.01
CA SER A 35 -8.90 5.67 -9.05
C SER A 35 -9.23 5.15 -10.46
N ALA A 36 -8.88 3.90 -10.77
CA ALA A 36 -9.22 3.28 -12.04
C ALA A 36 -10.74 3.07 -12.19
N LEU A 37 -11.42 2.69 -11.09
CA LEU A 37 -12.89 2.57 -11.06
C LEU A 37 -13.54 3.94 -11.31
N ARG A 38 -13.12 4.99 -10.60
CA ARG A 38 -13.61 6.36 -10.81
C ARG A 38 -13.37 6.86 -12.22
N ALA A 39 -12.21 6.56 -12.82
CA ALA A 39 -11.93 6.91 -14.21
C ALA A 39 -12.89 6.22 -15.18
N ALA A 40 -13.19 4.94 -14.97
CA ALA A 40 -14.16 4.21 -15.78
C ALA A 40 -15.58 4.77 -15.63
N HIS A 41 -15.99 5.11 -14.40
CA HIS A 41 -17.26 5.79 -14.14
C HIS A 41 -17.35 7.14 -14.88
N ASN A 42 -16.30 7.96 -14.82
CA ASN A 42 -16.26 9.25 -15.51
C ASN A 42 -16.33 9.11 -17.03
N ALA A 43 -15.70 8.07 -17.59
CA ALA A 43 -15.80 7.77 -19.03
C ALA A 43 -17.24 7.41 -19.43
N LEU A 44 -17.95 6.62 -18.62
CA LEU A 44 -19.37 6.32 -18.85
C LEU A 44 -20.25 7.57 -18.75
N LEU A 45 -19.99 8.46 -17.79
CA LEU A 45 -20.71 9.74 -17.68
C LEU A 45 -20.49 10.61 -18.93
N ASP A 46 -19.27 10.65 -19.45
CA ASP A 46 -18.96 11.41 -20.66
C ASP A 46 -19.67 10.81 -21.89
N HIS A 47 -19.64 9.48 -22.02
CA HIS A 47 -20.36 8.76 -23.07
C HIS A 47 -21.88 9.06 -23.01
N HIS A 48 -22.48 8.92 -21.83
CA HIS A 48 -23.91 9.18 -21.59
C HIS A 48 -24.33 10.63 -21.92
N ARG A 49 -23.42 11.60 -21.77
CA ARG A 49 -23.70 13.02 -22.08
C ARG A 49 -23.52 13.37 -23.55
N THR A 50 -22.67 12.65 -24.28
CA THR A 50 -22.17 13.09 -25.59
C THR A 50 -22.61 12.22 -26.77
N GLN A 51 -23.04 10.98 -26.52
CA GLN A 51 -23.43 10.04 -27.58
C GLN A 51 -24.80 9.42 -27.29
N ALA A 52 -25.36 8.72 -28.28
CA ALA A 52 -26.60 7.98 -28.09
C ALA A 52 -26.34 6.74 -27.22
N GLU A 53 -27.28 6.39 -26.33
CA GLU A 53 -27.24 5.20 -25.49
C GLU A 53 -27.54 3.93 -26.29
N ASP A 54 -26.63 3.61 -27.21
CA ASP A 54 -26.69 2.43 -28.05
C ASP A 54 -26.33 1.16 -27.26
N GLU A 55 -26.45 0.00 -27.92
CA GLU A 55 -26.19 -1.29 -27.26
C GLU A 55 -24.77 -1.39 -26.72
N ARG A 56 -23.83 -0.68 -27.33
CA ARG A 56 -22.42 -0.67 -26.93
C ARG A 56 -22.22 0.06 -25.61
N PHE A 57 -22.86 1.21 -25.42
CA PHE A 57 -22.86 1.91 -24.13
C PHE A 57 -23.36 1.01 -22.99
N TRP A 58 -24.47 0.31 -23.18
CA TRP A 58 -25.03 -0.57 -22.15
C TRP A 58 -24.15 -1.80 -21.87
N GLN A 59 -23.40 -2.27 -22.87
CA GLN A 59 -22.37 -3.29 -22.67
C GLN A 59 -21.22 -2.76 -21.80
N GLU A 60 -20.78 -1.51 -22.00
CA GLU A 60 -19.76 -0.87 -21.15
C GLU A 60 -20.25 -0.70 -19.71
N VAL A 61 -21.51 -0.29 -19.51
CA VAL A 61 -22.15 -0.20 -18.18
C VAL A 61 -22.20 -1.58 -17.51
N THR A 62 -22.56 -2.63 -18.25
CA THR A 62 -22.58 -4.01 -17.74
C THR A 62 -21.21 -4.45 -17.25
N ILE A 63 -20.16 -4.20 -18.04
CA ILE A 63 -18.77 -4.51 -17.67
C ILE A 63 -18.34 -3.71 -16.44
N PHE A 64 -18.71 -2.42 -16.36
CA PHE A 64 -18.43 -1.59 -15.21
C PHE A 64 -19.08 -2.13 -13.94
N LEU A 65 -20.36 -2.53 -14.00
CA LEU A 65 -21.07 -3.11 -12.87
C LEU A 65 -20.39 -4.40 -12.40
N GLN A 66 -20.12 -5.36 -13.30
CA GLN A 66 -19.46 -6.63 -12.96
C GLN A 66 -18.11 -6.43 -12.28
N ARG A 67 -17.23 -5.59 -12.87
CA ARG A 67 -15.92 -5.29 -12.29
C ARG A 67 -16.03 -4.50 -10.99
N GLY A 68 -17.02 -3.61 -10.90
CA GLY A 68 -17.34 -2.84 -9.72
C GLY A 68 -17.73 -3.72 -8.54
N ARG A 69 -18.66 -4.66 -8.75
CA ARG A 69 -19.02 -5.70 -7.76
C ARG A 69 -17.80 -6.44 -7.24
N ALA A 70 -16.97 -6.95 -8.15
CA ALA A 70 -15.78 -7.72 -7.83
C ALA A 70 -14.75 -6.92 -7.02
N THR A 71 -14.71 -5.59 -7.21
CA THR A 71 -13.84 -4.69 -6.44
C THR A 71 -14.18 -4.72 -4.95
N GLY A 72 -15.41 -5.08 -4.58
CA GLY A 72 -15.84 -5.27 -3.19
C GLY A 72 -14.98 -6.25 -2.40
N MET A 73 -14.37 -7.26 -3.04
CA MET A 73 -13.47 -8.19 -2.36
C MET A 73 -12.21 -7.52 -1.79
N LEU A 74 -11.83 -6.34 -2.31
CA LEU A 74 -10.61 -5.62 -1.93
C LEU A 74 -10.86 -4.43 -0.99
N LEU A 75 -12.12 -4.13 -0.65
CA LEU A 75 -12.49 -2.95 0.14
C LEU A 75 -12.81 -3.34 1.59
N ASP A 76 -11.89 -3.03 2.50
CA ASP A 76 -11.96 -3.31 3.93
C ASP A 76 -12.71 -2.24 4.74
N THR A 77 -12.75 -0.99 4.24
CA THR A 77 -13.42 0.13 4.92
C THR A 77 -14.88 0.30 4.48
N GLU A 78 -15.77 0.64 5.42
CA GLU A 78 -17.17 0.96 5.10
C GLU A 78 -17.29 2.19 4.20
N ASP A 79 -16.44 3.19 4.40
CA ASP A 79 -16.45 4.44 3.61
C ASP A 79 -16.15 4.17 2.12
N ASP A 80 -15.11 3.38 1.82
CA ASP A 80 -14.78 3.04 0.44
C ASP A 80 -15.86 2.15 -0.20
N ARG A 81 -16.40 1.19 0.57
CA ARG A 81 -17.51 0.35 0.12
C ARG A 81 -18.73 1.19 -0.24
N TRP A 82 -19.11 2.13 0.63
CA TRP A 82 -20.25 3.02 0.39
C TRP A 82 -20.04 3.90 -0.84
N ALA A 83 -18.83 4.45 -0.99
CA ALA A 83 -18.48 5.29 -2.13
C ALA A 83 -18.58 4.51 -3.45
N VAL A 84 -18.10 3.27 -3.50
CA VAL A 84 -18.20 2.44 -4.71
C VAL A 84 -19.64 1.97 -4.94
N GLN A 85 -20.35 1.52 -3.91
CA GLN A 85 -21.75 1.08 -4.03
C GLN A 85 -22.62 2.18 -4.64
N SER A 86 -22.44 3.43 -4.19
CA SER A 86 -23.17 4.58 -4.75
C SER A 86 -22.94 4.78 -6.25
N LEU A 87 -21.75 4.49 -6.77
CA LEU A 87 -21.46 4.57 -8.22
C LEU A 87 -22.12 3.44 -9.01
N LEU A 88 -22.23 2.25 -8.42
CA LEU A 88 -22.91 1.10 -9.03
C LEU A 88 -24.43 1.30 -9.02
N ASP A 89 -24.96 1.79 -7.90
CA ASP A 89 -26.39 2.09 -7.73
C ASP A 89 -26.86 3.14 -8.72
N TYR A 90 -26.04 4.16 -9.00
CA TYR A 90 -26.32 5.17 -10.02
C TYR A 90 -26.59 4.51 -11.38
N TRP A 91 -25.68 3.64 -11.84
CA TRP A 91 -25.84 3.01 -13.15
C TRP A 91 -26.94 1.95 -13.20
N SER A 92 -27.13 1.22 -12.10
CA SER A 92 -28.24 0.28 -11.94
C SER A 92 -29.59 1.01 -12.04
N ALA A 93 -29.75 2.12 -11.32
CA ALA A 93 -30.95 2.94 -11.37
C ALA A 93 -31.20 3.54 -12.76
N THR A 94 -30.15 4.02 -13.42
CA THR A 94 -30.24 4.56 -14.80
C THR A 94 -30.70 3.48 -15.78
N ALA A 95 -30.14 2.26 -15.71
CA ALA A 95 -30.57 1.15 -16.55
C ALA A 95 -32.03 0.74 -16.32
N ILE A 96 -32.46 0.67 -15.05
CA ILE A 96 -33.85 0.37 -14.69
C ILE A 96 -34.79 1.43 -15.25
N SER A 97 -34.40 2.71 -15.22
CA SER A 97 -35.24 3.82 -15.70
C SER A 97 -35.59 3.72 -17.19
N VAL A 98 -34.75 3.05 -17.99
CA VAL A 98 -34.98 2.80 -19.42
C VAL A 98 -35.46 1.37 -19.72
N GLY A 99 -35.83 0.60 -18.68
CA GLY A 99 -36.36 -0.76 -18.82
C GLY A 99 -35.31 -1.82 -19.17
N ARG A 100 -34.02 -1.56 -18.92
CA ARG A 100 -32.95 -2.54 -19.11
C ARG A 100 -32.82 -3.43 -17.87
N THR A 101 -32.55 -4.72 -18.11
CA THR A 101 -32.13 -5.64 -17.04
C THR A 101 -30.60 -5.67 -17.00
N MET A 102 -30.04 -5.52 -15.80
CA MET A 102 -28.59 -5.49 -15.57
C MET A 102 -28.19 -6.59 -14.58
N PRO A 103 -26.89 -6.97 -14.55
CA PRO A 103 -26.37 -7.76 -13.43
C PRO A 103 -26.63 -7.03 -12.11
N ASP A 104 -26.70 -7.80 -11.04
CA ASP A 104 -26.82 -7.26 -9.68
C ASP A 104 -25.70 -6.21 -9.47
N ALA A 105 -25.94 -5.15 -8.69
CA ALA A 105 -24.98 -4.06 -8.46
C ALA A 105 -24.35 -4.09 -7.05
N VAL A 106 -24.76 -5.03 -6.20
CA VAL A 106 -24.23 -5.19 -4.83
C VAL A 106 -22.76 -5.64 -4.83
N LEU A 107 -21.92 -4.94 -4.07
CA LEU A 107 -20.53 -5.32 -3.85
C LEU A 107 -20.40 -6.72 -3.24
N ILE A 108 -19.45 -7.50 -3.74
CA ILE A 108 -19.05 -8.77 -3.10
C ILE A 108 -18.41 -8.45 -1.74
N ASP A 109 -18.59 -9.35 -0.76
CA ASP A 109 -17.99 -9.23 0.57
C ASP A 109 -16.46 -9.13 0.51
N PHE A 110 -15.90 -8.38 1.45
CA PHE A 110 -14.45 -8.24 1.60
C PHE A 110 -13.81 -9.61 1.87
N ASP A 111 -12.73 -9.92 1.15
CA ASP A 111 -11.94 -11.13 1.34
C ASP A 111 -10.56 -10.75 1.93
N PRO A 112 -10.33 -10.98 3.24
CA PRO A 112 -9.07 -10.68 3.89
C PRO A 112 -7.87 -11.39 3.26
N SER A 113 -8.08 -12.54 2.59
CA SER A 113 -6.98 -13.30 1.96
C SER A 113 -6.42 -12.63 0.70
N LEU A 114 -7.15 -11.67 0.13
CA LEU A 114 -6.73 -10.88 -1.02
C LEU A 114 -6.07 -9.55 -0.64
N ALA A 115 -6.09 -9.17 0.65
CA ALA A 115 -5.46 -7.95 1.12
C ALA A 115 -3.93 -8.05 0.95
N PRO A 116 -3.27 -7.10 0.27
CA PRO A 116 -1.82 -7.12 0.12
C PRO A 116 -1.16 -6.87 1.48
N GLU A 117 -0.51 -7.89 2.04
CA GLU A 117 0.41 -7.69 3.16
C GLU A 117 1.69 -7.05 2.64
N ILE A 118 2.04 -5.87 3.18
CA ILE A 118 3.35 -5.27 2.95
C ILE A 118 4.26 -5.83 4.04
N PRO A 119 5.32 -6.59 3.69
CA PRO A 119 6.31 -7.02 4.67
C PRO A 119 6.86 -5.83 5.46
N ASP A 120 7.09 -6.00 6.77
CA ASP A 120 7.53 -4.92 7.66
C ASP A 120 8.78 -4.18 7.17
N ASP A 121 9.68 -4.86 6.45
CA ASP A 121 10.89 -4.27 5.86
C ASP A 121 10.63 -3.35 4.67
N ARG A 122 9.45 -3.45 4.05
CA ARG A 122 8.97 -2.60 2.95
C ARG A 122 7.94 -1.57 3.41
N CYS A 123 7.52 -1.60 4.66
CA CYS A 123 6.60 -0.60 5.21
C CYS A 123 7.31 0.77 5.29
N PRO A 124 6.81 1.82 4.61
CA PRO A 124 7.45 3.13 4.62
C PRO A 124 7.30 3.85 5.98
N TYR A 125 6.42 3.34 6.85
CA TYR A 125 6.10 3.93 8.15
C TYR A 125 6.82 3.19 9.28
N VAL A 126 7.89 3.79 9.80
CA VAL A 126 8.73 3.20 10.87
C VAL A 126 8.19 3.44 12.30
N GLY A 127 7.00 4.04 12.44
CA GLY A 127 6.40 4.36 13.73
C GLY A 127 7.28 5.29 14.58
N LEU A 128 7.50 4.91 15.84
CA LEU A 128 8.36 5.66 16.79
C LEU A 128 9.86 5.38 16.61
N ALA A 129 10.23 4.42 15.75
CA ALA A 129 11.64 4.13 15.51
C ALA A 129 12.29 5.27 14.70
N ALA A 130 13.60 5.45 14.88
CA ALA A 130 14.35 6.34 14.02
C ALA A 130 14.54 5.70 12.63
N PHE A 131 14.38 6.49 11.57
CA PHE A 131 14.78 6.06 10.23
C PHE A 131 16.28 5.73 10.22
N ARG A 132 16.63 4.66 9.51
CA ARG A 132 18.00 4.19 9.31
C ARG A 132 18.53 4.62 7.94
N GLU A 133 19.83 4.44 7.74
CA GLU A 133 20.53 4.79 6.50
C GLU A 133 19.90 4.12 5.27
N ASN A 134 19.57 2.83 5.35
CA ASN A 134 18.92 2.07 4.27
C ASN A 134 17.47 2.51 3.98
N GLN A 135 16.89 3.36 4.83
CA GLN A 135 15.53 3.89 4.68
C GLN A 135 15.52 5.34 4.17
N GLN A 136 16.66 5.86 3.69
CA GLN A 136 16.75 7.16 3.04
C GLN A 136 15.70 7.37 1.92
N PRO A 137 15.34 6.37 1.10
CA PRO A 137 14.31 6.53 0.06
C PRO A 137 12.91 6.85 0.60
N TYR A 138 12.67 6.65 1.90
CA TYR A 138 11.39 6.94 2.56
C TYR A 138 11.46 8.22 3.41
N PHE A 139 12.61 8.90 3.47
CA PHE A 139 12.84 10.05 4.33
C PHE A 139 12.62 11.38 3.59
N PHE A 140 11.46 12.00 3.79
CA PHE A 140 11.03 13.22 3.09
C PHE A 140 10.71 14.39 4.04
N GLY A 141 10.69 15.62 3.50
CA GLY A 141 10.24 16.82 4.19
C GLY A 141 11.26 17.49 5.12
N ARG A 142 12.50 17.01 5.14
CA ARG A 142 13.58 17.52 6.01
C ARG A 142 14.87 17.89 5.26
N GLN A 143 14.81 17.95 3.93
CA GLN A 143 15.96 18.20 3.04
C GLN A 143 16.66 19.54 3.37
N GLN A 144 15.90 20.64 3.53
CA GLN A 144 16.46 21.96 3.87
C GLN A 144 17.23 21.97 5.21
N LEU A 145 16.78 21.18 6.18
CA LEU A 145 17.47 21.09 7.48
C LEU A 145 18.77 20.27 7.35
N VAL A 146 18.79 19.25 6.50
CA VAL A 146 20.01 18.52 6.15
C VAL A 146 21.01 19.45 5.46
N GLU A 147 20.58 20.26 4.51
CA GLU A 147 21.42 21.29 3.86
C GLU A 147 22.03 22.25 4.88
N THR A 148 21.23 22.74 5.82
CA THR A 148 21.70 23.61 6.90
C THR A 148 22.79 22.93 7.75
N PHE A 149 22.65 21.64 8.03
CA PHE A 149 23.67 20.88 8.76
C PHE A 149 24.95 20.70 7.95
N MET A 150 24.85 20.45 6.65
CA MET A 150 26.01 20.32 5.77
C MET A 150 26.82 21.61 5.74
N THR A 151 26.18 22.77 5.60
CA THR A 151 26.86 24.08 5.67
C THR A 151 27.60 24.26 7.00
N LYS A 152 26.99 23.86 8.12
CA LYS A 152 27.62 23.96 9.45
C LYS A 152 28.79 23.01 9.63
N ILE A 153 28.76 21.81 9.07
CA ILE A 153 29.87 20.85 9.18
C ILE A 153 31.12 21.33 8.44
N VAL A 154 30.94 22.04 7.33
CA VAL A 154 32.07 22.65 6.60
C VAL A 154 32.73 23.75 7.44
N THR A 155 31.94 24.53 8.20
CA THR A 155 32.47 25.64 9.01
C THR A 155 32.96 25.19 10.39
N ASP A 156 32.31 24.20 11.00
CA ASP A 156 32.50 23.80 12.40
C ASP A 156 32.95 22.35 12.53
N ARG A 157 33.91 22.09 13.43
CA ARG A 157 34.42 20.73 13.72
C ARG A 157 33.49 19.88 14.60
N LEU A 158 32.37 20.46 15.06
CA LEU A 158 31.40 19.80 15.94
C LEU A 158 30.00 20.35 15.69
N LEU A 159 29.05 19.47 15.36
CA LEU A 159 27.63 19.81 15.22
C LEU A 159 26.83 19.15 16.35
N ALA A 160 26.21 19.97 17.20
CA ALA A 160 25.27 19.51 18.22
C ALA A 160 23.81 19.70 17.74
N ILE A 161 23.01 18.63 17.79
CA ILE A 161 21.58 18.64 17.40
C ILE A 161 20.73 18.46 18.66
N ILE A 162 19.97 19.49 19.03
CA ILE A 162 19.17 19.53 20.25
C ILE A 162 17.69 19.68 19.89
N GLY A 163 16.81 18.99 20.62
CA GLY A 163 15.38 19.03 20.41
C GLY A 163 14.64 17.99 21.28
N SER A 164 13.32 18.15 21.40
CA SER A 164 12.46 17.27 22.20
C SER A 164 12.61 15.79 21.83
N SER A 165 12.31 14.89 22.77
CA SER A 165 12.24 13.46 22.45
C SER A 165 11.22 13.22 21.34
N GLY A 166 11.52 12.32 20.41
CA GLY A 166 10.64 12.05 19.26
C GLY A 166 10.66 13.10 18.14
N SER A 167 11.40 14.21 18.24
CA SER A 167 11.45 15.23 17.18
C SER A 167 12.17 14.81 15.87
N GLY A 168 12.62 13.55 15.79
CA GLY A 168 13.30 13.01 14.61
C GLY A 168 14.80 13.29 14.50
N LYS A 169 15.47 13.70 15.60
CA LYS A 169 16.93 13.99 15.60
C LYS A 169 17.77 12.83 15.06
N SER A 170 17.50 11.61 15.53
CA SER A 170 18.21 10.42 15.06
C SER A 170 17.86 10.11 13.61
N SER A 171 16.58 10.24 13.22
CA SER A 171 16.14 10.02 11.84
C SER A 171 16.81 10.96 10.84
N ILE A 172 16.88 12.27 11.14
CA ILE A 172 17.51 13.23 10.23
C ILE A 172 19.02 13.01 10.11
N VAL A 173 19.69 12.57 11.18
CA VAL A 173 21.11 12.21 11.10
C VAL A 173 21.30 10.94 10.27
N LEU A 174 20.57 9.88 10.60
CA LEU A 174 20.82 8.55 10.05
C LEU A 174 20.27 8.36 8.63
N ALA A 175 19.13 8.95 8.30
CA ALA A 175 18.47 8.81 7.00
C ALA A 175 18.55 10.06 6.12
N GLY A 176 19.04 11.18 6.66
CA GLY A 176 19.25 12.42 5.90
C GLY A 176 20.73 12.75 5.74
N LEU A 177 21.36 13.16 6.84
CA LEU A 177 22.71 13.74 6.86
C LEU A 177 23.81 12.74 6.49
N ILE A 178 23.87 11.59 7.15
CA ILE A 178 24.91 10.58 6.90
C ILE A 178 24.84 10.04 5.46
N PRO A 179 23.67 9.66 4.90
CA PRO A 179 23.57 9.29 3.50
C PRO A 179 24.05 10.39 2.54
N ALA A 180 23.67 11.65 2.78
CA ALA A 180 24.07 12.76 1.92
C ALA A 180 25.61 12.96 1.93
N LEU A 181 26.24 12.91 3.11
CA LEU A 181 27.69 12.99 3.24
C LEU A 181 28.39 11.82 2.54
N LYS A 182 27.89 10.58 2.71
CA LYS A 182 28.44 9.40 2.03
C LYS A 182 28.28 9.44 0.50
N GLN A 183 27.31 10.20 -0.01
CA GLN A 183 27.10 10.45 -1.44
C GLN A 183 27.94 11.62 -1.97
N GLY A 184 28.83 12.21 -1.16
CA GLY A 184 29.73 13.28 -1.60
C GLY A 184 29.08 14.66 -1.62
N ALA A 185 28.06 14.91 -0.78
CA ALA A 185 27.37 16.22 -0.75
C ALA A 185 28.30 17.41 -0.41
N ILE A 186 29.42 17.15 0.25
CA ILE A 186 30.52 18.11 0.41
C ILE A 186 31.64 17.71 -0.54
N ALA A 187 31.95 18.61 -1.48
CA ALA A 187 33.03 18.46 -2.44
C ALA A 187 34.40 18.73 -1.79
N GLU A 188 35.47 18.32 -2.47
CA GLU A 188 36.85 18.62 -2.07
C GLU A 188 37.08 20.15 -2.01
N GLN A 189 37.59 20.63 -0.87
CA GLN A 189 37.87 22.05 -0.62
C GLN A 189 39.09 22.20 0.30
N ASP A 190 39.95 23.19 0.06
CA ASP A 190 41.11 23.53 0.90
C ASP A 190 42.03 22.35 1.24
N GLY A 191 42.17 21.38 0.31
CA GLY A 191 42.97 20.17 0.51
C GLY A 191 42.33 19.12 1.43
N ALA A 192 41.10 19.34 1.88
CA ALA A 192 40.29 18.34 2.56
C ALA A 192 39.54 17.48 1.51
N PRO A 193 39.55 16.14 1.67
CA PRO A 193 38.88 15.25 0.72
C PRO A 193 37.36 15.45 0.73
N ALA A 194 36.72 15.08 -0.37
CA ALA A 194 35.27 15.05 -0.46
C ALA A 194 34.64 14.13 0.60
N SER A 195 33.40 14.41 0.98
CA SER A 195 32.72 13.73 2.10
C SER A 195 32.50 12.23 1.92
N ASP A 196 32.42 11.74 0.68
CA ASP A 196 32.36 10.30 0.38
C ASP A 196 33.65 9.56 0.77
N GLN A 197 34.79 10.27 0.87
CA GLN A 197 36.08 9.74 1.28
C GLN A 197 36.36 9.88 2.79
N TRP A 198 35.41 10.45 3.55
CA TRP A 198 35.57 10.59 5.00
C TRP A 198 35.49 9.25 5.72
N ARG A 199 36.03 9.21 6.95
CA ARG A 199 35.87 8.06 7.84
C ARG A 199 34.59 8.20 8.65
N TYR A 200 33.68 7.24 8.48
CA TYR A 200 32.42 7.17 9.23
C TYR A 200 32.53 6.12 10.34
N SER A 201 32.60 6.57 11.58
CA SER A 201 32.58 5.69 12.76
C SER A 201 31.18 5.14 13.06
N GLU A 202 31.12 3.98 13.72
CA GLU A 202 29.87 3.46 14.24
C GLU A 202 29.26 4.39 15.30
N ARG A 203 27.92 4.39 15.38
CA ARG A 203 27.20 5.16 16.39
C ARG A 203 27.62 4.72 17.78
N MET A 204 28.07 5.66 18.60
CA MET A 204 28.32 5.44 20.02
C MET A 204 27.30 6.18 20.89
N VAL A 205 27.07 5.64 22.09
CA VAL A 205 26.33 6.31 23.16
C VAL A 205 27.36 6.67 24.23
N PRO A 206 27.42 7.94 24.69
CA PRO A 206 28.42 8.37 25.67
C PRO A 206 28.46 7.50 26.93
N GLY A 207 27.30 7.13 27.47
CA GLY A 207 27.19 6.24 28.63
C GLY A 207 27.90 6.79 29.87
N SER A 208 28.36 5.89 30.75
CA SER A 208 29.08 6.23 31.98
C SER A 208 30.57 6.51 31.78
N ASP A 209 31.13 6.18 30.60
CA ASP A 209 32.54 6.39 30.25
C ASP A 209 32.66 6.91 28.79
N PRO A 210 32.42 8.22 28.58
CA PRO A 210 32.30 8.79 27.24
C PRO A 210 33.61 8.76 26.45
N LEU A 211 34.75 8.92 27.12
CA LEU A 211 36.06 8.92 26.46
C LEU A 211 36.45 7.51 26.02
N ALA A 212 36.23 6.48 26.85
CA ALA A 212 36.48 5.10 26.44
C ALA A 212 35.56 4.68 25.29
N ASN A 213 34.28 5.07 25.34
CA ASN A 213 33.32 4.76 24.28
C ASN A 213 33.65 5.46 22.97
N LEU A 214 34.11 6.72 23.01
CA LEU A 214 34.63 7.41 21.84
C LEU A 214 35.87 6.70 21.28
N GLY A 215 36.83 6.36 22.15
CA GLY A 215 38.05 5.64 21.77
C GLY A 215 37.74 4.35 21.01
N ARG A 216 36.80 3.53 21.50
CA ARG A 216 36.36 2.31 20.81
C ARG A 216 35.71 2.57 19.45
N ALA A 217 35.00 3.68 19.29
CA ALA A 217 34.29 4.01 18.06
C ALA A 217 35.21 4.54 16.94
N ILE A 218 36.36 5.12 17.29
CA ILE A 218 37.30 5.74 16.32
C ILE A 218 38.49 4.84 15.99
N VAL A 219 38.75 3.78 16.78
CA VAL A 219 39.81 2.80 16.48
C VAL A 219 39.38 2.00 15.24
N PRO A 220 40.24 1.88 14.20
CA PRO A 220 39.96 1.03 13.06
C PRO A 220 39.70 -0.40 13.53
N LYS A 221 38.62 -1.02 13.06
CA LYS A 221 38.51 -2.48 13.15
C LYS A 221 39.55 -3.02 12.17
N ASP A 222 40.56 -3.70 12.67
CA ASP A 222 41.52 -4.40 11.81
C ASP A 222 40.73 -5.30 10.86
N THR A 223 40.87 -5.02 9.56
CA THR A 223 40.25 -5.82 8.50
C THR A 223 40.92 -7.19 8.50
N GLU A 224 40.18 -8.25 8.81
CA GLU A 224 40.54 -9.62 8.39
C GLU A 224 40.49 -9.75 6.85
#